data_AF-A0A2A4U0X3-F1
#
_entry.id   AF-A0A2A4U0X3-F1
#
_cell.length_a   1.000
_cell.length_b   1.000
_cell.length_c   1.000
_cell.angle_alpha   90.00
_cell.angle_beta   90.00
_cell.angle_gamma   90.00
#
_symmetry.space_group_name_H-M   'P 1'
#
loop_
_entity.id
_entity.type
_entity.pdbx_description
1 polymer ?
#
loop_
_entity_poly.entity_id
_entity_poly.type
_entity_poly.pdbx_seq_one_letter_code
_entity_poly.pdbx_strand_id
1 'polypeptide(L)'
;MSNPLKELAQFGQSPWMDFISRPMLQSGDLAKLIEEDGVKGVTSNPSIFDKAISSGSDYDEGIQGALDAGITDPEAVFERLAIKDIQEACDVLKPVYDETDGVDGYVSLEVAPTLAYDSDGTAAAAERLFSAVDRTNVMIKIPATKEGLPAITSSIAKGINVNVTLIFSLERYMEVINAYLAGLEKLSETDTPLKSVASVASFFISRIDVAVDNKLPEGSPLRGKIATANGKTAYKLFEKVFGSDRFKSLAEKGARVQRPLWASTGTKDPSYPDTLYVDGLIGKDTVNTIPPKTWDAFRDHGTVAETITAGVDEARQQLETLLEAGINLSEVTKILEDEGVKSFADAYEGLLHHLKDKVASMAGGGPGNASRESTPNGLVSRIWGKDASLWKSDEDHKSIIENSLGWLGLPETMSARVQELTAFADDVRGFESVVVLGMGGSSLAPEVFRRSFPKRDGHPALRVLDSTDPETVEAVLAAAPAEKTLFIVASKSGSTTEPLRFFDYAWSKIPKGENFVAITDPGSQLEALAKEKGFRNCFLNFADIGGRFSALSYFG
;
A
#
# COMPACT_ATOMS: atom_id res chain seq x y z
N MET A 1 -6.88 -27.68 -9.02
CA MET A 1 -8.00 -26.75 -9.31
C MET A 1 -7.55 -25.86 -10.46
N SER A 2 -8.46 -25.42 -11.31
CA SER A 2 -8.12 -24.47 -12.37
C SER A 2 -7.85 -23.09 -11.73
N ASN A 3 -6.88 -22.35 -12.27
CA ASN A 3 -6.49 -21.05 -11.75
C ASN A 3 -7.34 -19.98 -12.45
N PRO A 4 -8.26 -19.28 -11.76
CA PRO A 4 -9.18 -18.33 -12.39
C PRO A 4 -8.46 -17.18 -13.09
N LEU A 5 -7.27 -16.79 -12.65
CA LEU A 5 -6.45 -15.78 -13.34
C LEU A 5 -6.06 -16.21 -14.76
N LYS A 6 -5.70 -17.47 -14.94
CA LYS A 6 -5.38 -18.03 -16.26
C LYS A 6 -6.61 -18.17 -17.15
N GLU A 7 -7.78 -18.37 -16.56
CA GLU A 7 -9.04 -18.52 -17.28
C GLU A 7 -9.54 -17.19 -17.88
N LEU A 8 -9.12 -16.03 -17.36
CA LEU A 8 -9.44 -14.71 -17.92
C LEU A 8 -9.07 -14.59 -19.41
N ALA A 9 -8.00 -15.28 -19.84
CA ALA A 9 -7.58 -15.31 -21.24
C ALA A 9 -8.64 -15.90 -22.18
N GLN A 10 -9.50 -16.80 -21.69
CA GLN A 10 -10.60 -17.39 -22.47
C GLN A 10 -11.65 -16.33 -22.84
N PHE A 11 -11.75 -15.27 -22.05
CA PHE A 11 -12.64 -14.13 -22.27
C PHE A 11 -11.93 -12.94 -22.91
N GLY A 12 -10.65 -13.09 -23.27
CA GLY A 12 -9.84 -12.02 -23.87
C GLY A 12 -9.47 -10.89 -22.91
N GLN A 13 -9.45 -11.16 -21.59
CA GLN A 13 -8.96 -10.23 -20.57
C GLN A 13 -7.56 -10.63 -20.11
N SER A 14 -6.63 -9.67 -20.07
CA SER A 14 -5.26 -9.89 -19.61
C SER A 14 -5.09 -9.44 -18.16
N PRO A 15 -4.66 -10.31 -17.23
CA PRO A 15 -4.39 -9.92 -15.85
C PRO A 15 -2.99 -9.32 -15.72
N TRP A 16 -2.93 -8.08 -15.22
CA TRP A 16 -1.68 -7.37 -14.92
C TRP A 16 -1.51 -7.23 -13.41
N MET A 17 -0.28 -7.34 -12.93
CA MET A 17 0.02 -7.11 -11.51
C MET A 17 0.21 -5.62 -11.27
N ASP A 18 -0.60 -5.03 -10.38
CA ASP A 18 -0.46 -3.62 -9.95
C ASP A 18 0.61 -3.46 -8.86
N PHE A 19 1.76 -4.09 -9.10
CA PHE A 19 2.89 -4.10 -8.20
C PHE A 19 4.16 -4.55 -8.91
N ILE A 20 5.27 -3.92 -8.56
CA ILE A 20 6.61 -4.33 -8.95
C ILE A 20 7.58 -3.85 -7.87
N SER A 21 8.54 -4.69 -7.52
CA SER A 21 9.62 -4.31 -6.62
C SER A 21 10.90 -5.05 -6.98
N ARG A 22 12.04 -4.44 -6.67
CA ARG A 22 13.35 -5.08 -6.87
C ARG A 22 13.47 -6.47 -6.23
N PRO A 23 13.03 -6.71 -4.97
CA PRO A 23 13.04 -8.06 -4.40
C PRO A 23 12.26 -9.08 -5.23
N MET A 24 11.08 -8.71 -5.75
CA MET A 24 10.23 -9.58 -6.57
C MET A 24 10.89 -9.95 -7.90
N LEU A 25 11.70 -9.04 -8.47
CA LEU A 25 12.47 -9.31 -9.69
C LEU A 25 13.65 -10.24 -9.38
N GLN A 26 14.42 -9.95 -8.33
CA GLN A 26 15.64 -10.68 -7.98
C GLN A 26 15.37 -12.09 -7.45
N SER A 27 14.25 -12.30 -6.75
CA SER A 27 13.84 -13.62 -6.26
C SER A 27 13.28 -14.54 -7.35
N GLY A 28 13.01 -14.00 -8.55
CA GLY A 28 12.31 -14.68 -9.63
C GLY A 28 10.80 -14.81 -9.41
N ASP A 29 10.22 -14.11 -8.43
CA ASP A 29 8.78 -14.23 -8.13
C ASP A 29 7.90 -13.70 -9.26
N LEU A 30 8.32 -12.65 -10.00
CA LEU A 30 7.59 -12.23 -11.20
C LEU A 30 7.55 -13.35 -12.26
N ALA A 31 8.66 -14.05 -12.47
CA ALA A 31 8.68 -15.17 -13.42
C ALA A 31 7.75 -16.31 -12.97
N LYS A 32 7.71 -16.62 -11.67
CA LYS A 32 6.76 -17.59 -11.11
C LYS A 32 5.32 -17.16 -11.32
N LEU A 33 4.97 -15.89 -11.10
CA LEU A 33 3.61 -15.40 -11.32
C LEU A 33 3.20 -15.47 -12.80
N ILE A 34 4.13 -15.25 -13.72
CA ILE A 34 3.88 -15.48 -15.16
C ILE A 34 3.53 -16.95 -15.41
N GLU A 35 4.33 -17.88 -14.88
CA GLU A 35 4.14 -19.31 -15.08
C GLU A 35 2.89 -19.86 -14.37
N GLU A 36 2.69 -19.52 -13.10
CA GLU A 36 1.68 -20.10 -12.22
C GLU A 36 0.31 -19.45 -12.38
N ASP A 37 0.26 -18.14 -12.60
CA ASP A 37 -0.97 -17.35 -12.69
C ASP A 37 -1.25 -16.73 -14.05
N GLY A 38 -0.28 -16.74 -14.96
CA GLY A 38 -0.46 -16.16 -16.29
C GLY A 38 -0.44 -14.63 -16.30
N VAL A 39 0.36 -14.00 -15.43
CA VAL A 39 0.62 -12.54 -15.50
C VAL A 39 0.97 -12.12 -16.93
N LYS A 40 0.29 -11.08 -17.42
CA LYS A 40 0.45 -10.53 -18.78
C LYS A 40 1.05 -9.12 -18.83
N GLY A 41 1.39 -8.54 -17.70
CA GLY A 41 2.01 -7.23 -17.61
C GLY A 41 2.07 -6.74 -16.17
N VAL A 42 2.77 -5.63 -15.94
CA VAL A 42 2.86 -5.01 -14.60
C VAL A 42 2.81 -3.49 -14.68
N THR A 43 2.30 -2.87 -13.62
CA THR A 43 2.30 -1.41 -13.47
C THR A 43 3.10 -0.98 -12.24
N SER A 44 3.90 0.08 -12.39
CA SER A 44 4.50 0.78 -11.25
C SER A 44 3.73 2.07 -10.90
N ASN A 45 3.91 2.55 -9.68
CA ASN A 45 3.53 3.91 -9.28
C ASN A 45 4.54 4.45 -8.24
N PRO A 46 4.63 5.78 -8.04
CA PRO A 46 5.58 6.38 -7.10
C PRO A 46 5.49 5.85 -5.67
N SER A 47 4.27 5.58 -5.17
CA SER A 47 4.10 5.12 -3.78
C SER A 47 4.65 3.71 -3.52
N ILE A 48 4.64 2.84 -4.53
CA ILE A 48 5.30 1.52 -4.46
C ILE A 48 6.82 1.69 -4.31
N PHE A 49 7.42 2.57 -5.12
CA PHE A 49 8.86 2.84 -5.04
C PHE A 49 9.24 3.53 -3.73
N ASP A 50 8.46 4.49 -3.25
CA ASP A 50 8.77 5.24 -2.03
C ASP A 50 8.97 4.29 -0.85
N LYS A 51 8.01 3.39 -0.64
CA LYS A 51 8.08 2.41 0.44
C LYS A 51 9.31 1.51 0.31
N ALA A 52 9.61 1.04 -0.90
CA ALA A 52 10.72 0.12 -1.14
C ALA A 52 12.10 0.82 -0.99
N ILE A 53 12.21 2.09 -1.41
CA ILE A 53 13.44 2.88 -1.34
C ILE A 53 13.70 3.39 0.09
N SER A 54 12.68 3.88 0.79
CA SER A 54 12.81 4.55 2.08
C SER A 54 12.97 3.60 3.26
N SER A 55 12.35 2.41 3.22
CA SER A 55 12.26 1.52 4.39
C SER A 55 13.16 0.27 4.36
N GLY A 56 13.85 0.02 3.25
CA GLY A 56 14.72 -1.16 3.06
C GLY A 56 16.13 -0.81 2.56
N SER A 57 16.97 -1.83 2.42
CA SER A 57 18.34 -1.72 1.87
C SER A 57 18.45 -2.15 0.40
N ASP A 58 17.34 -2.59 -0.21
CA ASP A 58 17.33 -3.19 -1.57
C ASP A 58 17.84 -2.24 -2.66
N TYR A 59 17.78 -0.93 -2.41
CA TYR A 59 18.21 0.11 -3.35
C TYR A 59 19.56 0.72 -3.00
N ASP A 60 20.19 0.37 -1.89
CA ASP A 60 21.40 1.02 -1.39
C ASP A 60 22.55 0.90 -2.39
N GLU A 61 22.79 -0.29 -2.95
CA GLU A 61 23.81 -0.47 -3.98
C GLU A 61 23.54 0.37 -5.23
N GLY A 62 22.27 0.50 -5.63
CA GLY A 62 21.87 1.33 -6.76
C GLY A 62 22.08 2.82 -6.49
N ILE A 63 21.77 3.28 -5.28
CA ILE A 63 21.98 4.66 -4.83
C ILE A 63 23.48 4.96 -4.78
N GLN A 64 24.28 4.05 -4.22
CA GLN A 64 25.74 4.19 -4.20
C GLN A 64 26.30 4.26 -5.63
N GLY A 65 25.85 3.40 -6.54
CA GLY A 65 26.26 3.44 -7.94
C GLY A 65 25.83 4.73 -8.69
N ALA A 66 24.77 5.40 -8.23
CA ALA A 66 24.39 6.73 -8.72
C ALA A 66 25.35 7.81 -8.19
N LEU A 67 25.66 7.78 -6.90
CA LEU A 67 26.61 8.67 -6.24
C LEU A 67 28.02 8.56 -6.82
N ASP A 68 28.51 7.34 -7.06
CA ASP A 68 29.82 7.07 -7.66
C ASP A 68 29.93 7.63 -9.08
N ALA A 69 28.79 7.77 -9.78
CA ALA A 69 28.68 8.40 -11.09
C ALA A 69 28.47 9.93 -11.02
N GLY A 70 28.52 10.52 -9.82
CA GLY A 70 28.32 11.96 -9.60
C GLY A 70 26.86 12.43 -9.67
N ILE A 71 25.88 11.51 -9.63
CA ILE A 71 24.45 11.84 -9.65
C ILE A 71 23.97 12.00 -8.21
N THR A 72 23.67 13.23 -7.82
CA THR A 72 23.22 13.58 -6.46
C THR A 72 21.81 14.18 -6.42
N ASP A 73 21.26 14.56 -7.57
CA ASP A 73 19.89 15.03 -7.68
C ASP A 73 18.90 13.88 -7.41
N PRO A 74 17.97 14.00 -6.44
CA PRO A 74 17.08 12.90 -6.06
C PRO A 74 16.21 12.40 -7.21
N GLU A 75 15.75 13.27 -8.10
CA GLU A 75 14.94 12.86 -9.25
C GLU A 75 15.76 12.06 -10.24
N ALA A 76 16.97 12.51 -10.58
CA ALA A 76 17.89 11.75 -11.42
C ALA A 76 18.31 10.40 -10.80
N VAL A 77 18.50 10.33 -9.47
CA VAL A 77 18.76 9.07 -8.75
C VAL A 77 17.55 8.16 -8.85
N PHE A 78 16.34 8.67 -8.56
CA PHE A 78 15.11 7.89 -8.63
C PHE A 78 14.89 7.30 -10.03
N GLU A 79 14.97 8.14 -11.07
CA GLU A 79 14.79 7.70 -12.44
C GLU A 79 15.79 6.61 -12.83
N ARG A 80 17.06 6.75 -12.43
CA ARG A 80 18.07 5.72 -12.70
C ARG A 80 17.72 4.38 -12.04
N LEU A 81 17.21 4.41 -10.81
CA LEU A 81 16.79 3.20 -10.10
C LEU A 81 15.55 2.58 -10.76
N ALA A 82 14.54 3.40 -11.03
CA ALA A 82 13.29 2.95 -11.64
C ALA A 82 13.53 2.39 -13.04
N ILE A 83 14.33 3.06 -13.89
CA ILE A 83 14.67 2.58 -15.24
C ILE A 83 15.30 1.19 -15.17
N LYS A 84 16.24 0.95 -14.24
CA LYS A 84 16.87 -0.37 -14.09
C LYS A 84 15.85 -1.45 -13.74
N ASP A 85 14.98 -1.21 -12.78
CA ASP A 85 13.95 -2.19 -12.36
C ASP A 85 12.94 -2.44 -13.50
N ILE A 86 12.58 -1.41 -14.26
CA ILE A 86 11.68 -1.51 -15.41
C ILE A 86 12.34 -2.29 -16.55
N GLN A 87 13.64 -2.08 -16.81
CA GLN A 87 14.40 -2.87 -17.79
C GLN A 87 14.41 -4.35 -17.41
N GLU A 88 14.72 -4.68 -16.15
CA GLU A 88 14.72 -6.05 -15.65
C GLU A 88 13.32 -6.69 -15.77
N ALA A 89 12.26 -5.97 -15.42
CA ALA A 89 10.89 -6.46 -15.59
C ALA A 89 10.48 -6.64 -17.06
N CYS A 90 10.91 -5.73 -17.94
CA CYS A 90 10.71 -5.86 -19.38
C CYS A 90 11.38 -7.12 -19.91
N ASP A 91 12.60 -7.42 -19.44
CA ASP A 91 13.34 -8.63 -19.82
C ASP A 91 12.64 -9.90 -19.32
N VAL A 92 12.11 -9.90 -18.09
CA VAL A 92 11.31 -11.02 -17.56
C VAL A 92 10.00 -11.24 -18.32
N LEU A 93 9.33 -10.17 -18.76
CA LEU A 93 8.07 -10.24 -19.52
C LEU A 93 8.27 -10.39 -21.04
N LYS A 94 9.52 -10.33 -21.53
CA LYS A 94 9.84 -10.44 -22.96
C LYS A 94 9.30 -11.72 -23.61
N PRO A 95 9.35 -12.92 -22.98
CA PRO A 95 8.73 -14.11 -23.55
C PRO A 95 7.23 -13.95 -23.78
N VAL A 96 6.50 -13.35 -22.83
CA VAL A 96 5.06 -13.08 -22.97
C VAL A 96 4.80 -12.10 -24.11
N TYR A 97 5.64 -11.06 -24.23
CA TYR A 97 5.54 -10.10 -25.32
C TYR A 97 5.74 -10.77 -26.69
N ASP A 98 6.74 -11.63 -26.83
CA ASP A 98 7.03 -12.32 -28.08
C ASP A 98 5.96 -13.35 -28.44
N GLU A 99 5.51 -14.16 -27.48
CA GLU A 99 4.47 -15.17 -27.67
C GLU A 99 3.12 -14.58 -28.08
N THR A 100 2.84 -13.36 -27.61
CA THR A 100 1.59 -12.65 -27.89
C THR A 100 1.72 -11.65 -29.04
N ASP A 101 2.85 -11.63 -29.75
CA ASP A 101 3.12 -10.70 -30.85
C ASP A 101 2.94 -9.23 -30.43
N GLY A 102 3.33 -8.89 -29.21
CA GLY A 102 3.19 -7.55 -28.63
C GLY A 102 1.74 -7.17 -28.29
N VAL A 103 0.86 -8.15 -28.07
CA VAL A 103 -0.45 -7.87 -27.43
C VAL A 103 -0.27 -7.68 -25.94
N ASP A 104 0.54 -8.50 -25.27
CA ASP A 104 0.81 -8.43 -23.83
C ASP A 104 2.32 -8.38 -23.54
N GLY A 105 2.72 -8.57 -22.28
CA GLY A 105 4.11 -8.56 -21.84
C GLY A 105 4.66 -7.17 -21.54
N TYR A 106 3.80 -6.22 -21.18
CA TYR A 106 4.17 -4.82 -20.99
C TYR A 106 4.49 -4.45 -19.54
N VAL A 107 5.39 -3.47 -19.38
CA VAL A 107 5.74 -2.85 -18.10
C VAL A 107 5.47 -1.35 -18.20
N SER A 108 4.68 -0.79 -17.28
CA SER A 108 4.39 0.65 -17.27
C SER A 108 5.30 1.43 -16.33
N LEU A 109 5.98 2.45 -16.86
CA LEU A 109 6.75 3.45 -16.11
C LEU A 109 6.09 4.83 -16.24
N GLU A 110 5.82 5.50 -15.13
CA GLU A 110 5.11 6.77 -15.10
C GLU A 110 6.04 7.98 -15.27
N VAL A 111 5.58 8.99 -16.01
CA VAL A 111 6.24 10.32 -16.00
C VAL A 111 6.10 10.95 -14.62
N ALA A 112 6.94 11.93 -14.28
CA ALA A 112 6.79 12.69 -13.04
C ALA A 112 5.38 13.30 -12.95
N PRO A 113 4.59 13.04 -11.88
CA PRO A 113 3.23 13.56 -11.76
C PRO A 113 3.14 15.09 -11.73
N THR A 114 4.24 15.77 -11.38
CA THR A 114 4.36 17.24 -11.43
C THR A 114 4.23 17.80 -12.85
N LEU A 115 4.44 16.98 -13.89
CA LEU A 115 4.27 17.35 -15.29
C LEU A 115 2.83 17.21 -15.79
N ALA A 116 1.88 16.74 -14.97
CA ALA A 116 0.51 16.44 -15.41
C ALA A 116 -0.22 17.62 -16.08
N TYR A 117 0.20 18.86 -15.84
CA TYR A 117 -0.36 20.07 -16.46
C TYR A 117 0.59 20.75 -17.47
N ASP A 118 1.72 20.13 -17.79
CA ASP A 118 2.70 20.58 -18.78
C ASP A 118 2.77 19.57 -19.93
N SER A 119 2.07 19.88 -21.03
CA SER A 119 2.02 19.02 -22.22
C SER A 119 3.40 18.80 -22.84
N ASP A 120 4.19 19.86 -23.00
CA ASP A 120 5.47 19.79 -23.69
C ASP A 120 6.50 19.07 -22.82
N GLY A 121 6.53 19.39 -21.52
CA GLY A 121 7.34 18.69 -20.52
C GLY A 121 6.99 17.20 -20.44
N THR A 122 5.70 16.85 -20.42
CA THR A 122 5.23 15.45 -20.42
C THR A 122 5.67 14.71 -21.68
N ALA A 123 5.51 15.31 -22.87
CA ALA A 123 5.91 14.67 -24.12
C ALA A 123 7.43 14.46 -24.22
N ALA A 124 8.21 15.44 -23.75
CA ALA A 124 9.66 15.34 -23.69
C ALA A 124 10.12 14.28 -22.68
N ALA A 125 9.49 14.22 -21.50
CA ALA A 125 9.76 13.20 -20.50
C ALA A 125 9.42 11.79 -21.03
N ALA A 126 8.29 11.63 -21.72
CA ALA A 126 7.89 10.35 -22.29
C ALA A 126 8.89 9.83 -23.33
N GLU A 127 9.34 10.68 -24.25
CA GLU A 127 10.37 10.32 -25.23
C GLU A 127 11.70 9.96 -24.58
N ARG A 128 12.13 10.76 -23.60
CA ARG A 128 13.37 10.52 -22.85
C ARG A 128 13.32 9.19 -22.08
N LEU A 129 12.24 8.92 -21.33
CA LEU A 129 12.09 7.70 -20.55
C LEU A 129 11.96 6.47 -21.44
N PHE A 130 11.19 6.55 -22.54
CA PHE A 130 11.07 5.45 -23.50
C PHE A 130 12.43 5.09 -24.09
N SER A 131 13.21 6.10 -24.49
CA SER A 131 14.56 5.93 -25.03
C SER A 131 15.55 5.41 -23.98
N ALA A 132 15.43 5.84 -22.72
CA ALA A 132 16.33 5.43 -21.64
C ALA A 132 16.08 3.99 -21.16
N VAL A 133 14.82 3.55 -21.17
CA VAL A 133 14.48 2.16 -20.86
C VAL A 133 14.94 1.23 -21.99
N ASP A 134 14.82 1.64 -23.25
CA ASP A 134 15.33 0.88 -24.41
C ASP A 134 14.85 -0.58 -24.45
N ARG A 135 13.54 -0.76 -24.27
CA ARG A 135 12.83 -2.04 -24.40
C ARG A 135 11.52 -1.84 -25.12
N THR A 136 11.24 -2.68 -26.12
CA THR A 136 10.04 -2.54 -26.98
C THR A 136 8.72 -2.76 -26.23
N ASN A 137 8.77 -3.41 -25.08
CA ASN A 137 7.63 -3.73 -24.22
C ASN A 137 7.50 -2.80 -23.00
N VAL A 138 8.16 -1.64 -22.98
CA VAL A 138 7.84 -0.58 -22.02
C VAL A 138 6.63 0.22 -22.51
N MET A 139 5.77 0.62 -21.57
CA MET A 139 4.76 1.67 -21.77
C MET A 139 5.10 2.87 -20.89
N ILE A 140 5.04 4.06 -21.46
CA ILE A 140 5.10 5.28 -20.66
C ILE A 140 3.71 5.64 -20.18
N LYS A 141 3.56 5.80 -18.87
CA LYS A 141 2.28 6.09 -18.25
C LYS A 141 2.09 7.61 -18.11
N ILE A 142 1.03 8.12 -18.71
CA ILE A 142 0.73 9.56 -18.82
C ILE A 142 -0.68 9.84 -18.27
N PRO A 143 -0.84 10.77 -17.31
CA PRO A 143 -2.16 11.20 -16.82
C PRO A 143 -3.06 11.76 -17.92
N ALA A 144 -4.35 11.42 -17.86
CA ALA A 144 -5.38 11.88 -18.78
C ALA A 144 -5.92 13.28 -18.41
N THR A 145 -5.12 14.18 -17.87
CA THR A 145 -5.54 15.59 -17.70
C THR A 145 -5.85 16.22 -19.07
N LYS A 146 -6.54 17.36 -19.12
CA LYS A 146 -6.81 18.04 -20.41
C LYS A 146 -5.49 18.39 -21.12
N GLU A 147 -4.52 18.79 -20.32
CA GLU A 147 -3.17 19.18 -20.69
C GLU A 147 -2.30 17.97 -21.08
N GLY A 148 -2.59 16.78 -20.58
CA GLY A 148 -1.90 15.53 -20.94
C GLY A 148 -2.31 14.95 -22.29
N LEU A 149 -3.53 15.25 -22.80
CA LEU A 149 -4.04 14.69 -24.06
C LEU A 149 -3.17 15.01 -25.30
N PRO A 150 -2.65 16.24 -25.49
CA PRO A 150 -1.73 16.52 -26.60
C PRO A 150 -0.40 15.78 -26.45
N ALA A 151 0.10 15.59 -25.21
CA ALA A 151 1.30 14.80 -24.95
C ALA A 151 1.12 13.32 -25.30
N ILE A 152 -0.05 12.75 -25.00
CA ILE A 152 -0.43 11.38 -25.42
C ILE A 152 -0.42 11.28 -26.95
N THR A 153 -1.09 12.22 -27.63
CA THR A 153 -1.14 12.26 -29.10
C THR A 153 0.27 12.33 -29.70
N SER A 154 1.11 13.22 -29.18
CA SER A 154 2.50 13.42 -29.63
C SER A 154 3.36 12.17 -29.42
N SER A 155 3.21 11.51 -28.26
CA SER A 155 3.97 10.30 -27.92
C SER A 155 3.61 9.13 -28.83
N ILE A 156 2.30 8.89 -29.05
CA ILE A 156 1.83 7.85 -29.97
C ILE A 156 2.31 8.13 -31.40
N ALA A 157 2.27 9.39 -31.85
CA ALA A 157 2.76 9.79 -33.18
C ALA A 157 4.28 9.55 -33.37
N LYS A 158 5.04 9.47 -32.28
CA LYS A 158 6.48 9.13 -32.28
C LYS A 158 6.76 7.63 -32.16
N GLY A 159 5.73 6.79 -32.13
CA GLY A 159 5.91 5.34 -31.99
C GLY A 159 6.07 4.85 -30.55
N ILE A 160 5.74 5.68 -29.55
CA ILE A 160 5.88 5.34 -28.12
C ILE A 160 4.64 4.59 -27.64
N ASN A 161 4.81 3.48 -26.92
CA ASN A 161 3.68 2.82 -26.26
C ASN A 161 3.23 3.63 -25.03
N VAL A 162 1.93 3.88 -24.88
CA VAL A 162 1.40 4.74 -23.81
C VAL A 162 0.36 4.02 -22.97
N ASN A 163 0.55 4.01 -21.65
CA ASN A 163 -0.50 3.70 -20.67
C ASN A 163 -1.15 5.01 -20.21
N VAL A 164 -2.35 5.31 -20.70
CA VAL A 164 -3.06 6.52 -20.28
C VAL A 164 -3.72 6.28 -18.92
N THR A 165 -3.46 7.10 -17.90
CA THR A 165 -3.92 6.89 -16.51
C THR A 165 -4.84 7.99 -15.99
N LEU A 166 -5.44 7.77 -14.81
CA LEU A 166 -6.36 8.69 -14.13
C LEU A 166 -7.62 9.02 -14.96
N ILE A 167 -8.16 8.00 -15.65
CA ILE A 167 -9.43 8.13 -16.37
C ILE A 167 -10.57 7.72 -15.45
N PHE A 168 -11.51 8.62 -15.17
CA PHE A 168 -12.66 8.36 -14.29
C PHE A 168 -14.01 8.52 -15.00
N SER A 169 -14.08 9.36 -16.03
CA SER A 169 -15.32 9.72 -16.71
C SER A 169 -15.37 9.20 -18.14
N LEU A 170 -16.58 8.98 -18.65
CA LEU A 170 -16.81 8.60 -20.05
C LEU A 170 -16.40 9.71 -21.02
N GLU A 171 -16.61 10.98 -20.63
CA GLU A 171 -16.16 12.15 -21.40
C GLU A 171 -14.64 12.11 -21.57
N ARG A 172 -13.91 11.97 -20.46
CA ARG A 172 -12.46 11.88 -20.50
C ARG A 172 -11.99 10.69 -21.31
N TYR A 173 -12.64 9.54 -21.15
CA TYR A 173 -12.28 8.34 -21.90
C TYR A 173 -12.44 8.54 -23.41
N MET A 174 -13.50 9.22 -23.86
CA MET A 174 -13.67 9.58 -25.27
C MET A 174 -12.53 10.48 -25.77
N GLU A 175 -12.14 11.48 -24.99
CA GLU A 175 -11.03 12.37 -25.33
C GLU A 175 -9.70 11.60 -25.44
N VAL A 176 -9.45 10.64 -24.55
CA VAL A 176 -8.29 9.75 -24.58
C VAL A 176 -8.26 8.88 -25.83
N ILE A 177 -9.39 8.26 -26.20
CA ILE A 177 -9.49 7.46 -27.43
C ILE A 177 -9.22 8.35 -28.64
N ASN A 178 -9.78 9.57 -28.67
CA ASN A 178 -9.55 10.52 -29.75
C ASN A 178 -8.08 10.93 -29.88
N ALA A 179 -7.40 11.17 -28.76
CA ALA A 179 -5.96 11.47 -28.73
C ALA A 179 -5.13 10.29 -29.26
N TYR A 180 -5.48 9.06 -28.89
CA TYR A 180 -4.84 7.85 -29.41
C TYR A 180 -4.99 7.71 -30.93
N LEU A 181 -6.23 7.82 -31.43
CA LEU A 181 -6.50 7.74 -32.87
C LEU A 181 -5.79 8.85 -33.65
N ALA A 182 -5.77 10.09 -33.13
CA ALA A 182 -5.03 11.19 -33.73
C ALA A 182 -3.51 10.95 -33.77
N GLY A 183 -2.97 10.30 -32.75
CA GLY A 183 -1.56 9.89 -32.72
C GLY A 183 -1.25 8.83 -33.77
N LEU A 184 -2.10 7.80 -33.89
CA LEU A 184 -1.97 6.76 -34.91
C LEU A 184 -2.11 7.31 -36.34
N GLU A 185 -3.02 8.27 -36.55
CA GLU A 185 -3.19 8.94 -37.84
C GLU A 185 -1.89 9.63 -38.26
N LYS A 186 -1.27 10.39 -37.36
CA LYS A 186 0.04 11.02 -37.60
C LYS A 186 1.15 10.00 -37.81
N LEU A 187 1.19 8.93 -37.01
CA LEU A 187 2.18 7.87 -37.17
C LEU A 187 2.05 7.20 -38.55
N SER A 188 0.83 7.07 -39.07
CA SER A 188 0.54 6.47 -40.38
C SER A 188 1.06 7.28 -41.58
N GLU A 189 1.48 8.52 -41.34
CA GLU A 189 2.15 9.39 -42.32
C GLU A 189 3.68 9.20 -42.33
N THR A 190 4.21 8.32 -41.46
CA THR A 190 5.63 7.99 -41.35
C THR A 190 5.90 6.55 -41.83
N ASP A 191 7.18 6.18 -41.97
CA ASP A 191 7.59 4.80 -42.30
C ASP A 191 7.52 3.84 -41.09
N THR A 192 7.19 4.34 -39.89
CA THR A 192 7.09 3.52 -38.67
C THR A 192 5.82 2.66 -38.71
N PRO A 193 5.91 1.33 -38.56
CA PRO A 193 4.73 0.46 -38.61
C PRO A 193 3.75 0.75 -37.47
N LEU A 194 2.45 0.93 -37.76
CA LEU A 194 1.43 1.16 -36.73
C LEU A 194 1.35 0.03 -35.68
N LYS A 195 1.69 -1.20 -36.10
CA LYS A 195 1.72 -2.38 -35.24
C LYS A 195 2.76 -2.28 -34.11
N SER A 196 3.76 -1.43 -34.25
CA SER A 196 4.80 -1.24 -33.23
C SER A 196 4.31 -0.47 -32.00
N VAL A 197 3.11 0.13 -32.07
CA VAL A 197 2.54 0.92 -30.96
C VAL A 197 1.35 0.20 -30.34
N ALA A 198 1.42 0.03 -29.02
CA ALA A 198 0.30 -0.36 -28.19
C ALA A 198 -0.06 0.73 -27.19
N SER A 199 -1.33 0.74 -26.79
CA SER A 199 -1.80 1.63 -25.74
C SER A 199 -2.88 0.96 -24.91
N VAL A 200 -2.92 1.30 -23.62
CA VAL A 200 -4.00 0.95 -22.71
C VAL A 200 -4.56 2.23 -22.09
N ALA A 201 -5.85 2.21 -21.76
CA ALA A 201 -6.54 3.31 -21.10
C ALA A 201 -6.99 2.88 -19.70
N SER A 202 -6.19 3.22 -18.69
CA SER A 202 -6.41 2.88 -17.28
C SER A 202 -7.58 3.66 -16.68
N PHE A 203 -8.75 3.04 -16.75
CA PHE A 203 -10.03 3.51 -16.25
C PHE A 203 -10.23 3.04 -14.80
N PHE A 204 -10.31 4.00 -13.86
CA PHE A 204 -10.32 3.74 -12.43
C PHE A 204 -11.72 3.33 -11.94
N ILE A 205 -11.78 2.24 -11.17
CA ILE A 205 -13.03 1.64 -10.72
C ILE A 205 -13.34 1.99 -9.26
N SER A 206 -12.68 1.38 -8.28
CA SER A 206 -13.14 1.42 -6.88
C SER A 206 -13.25 2.81 -6.25
N ARG A 207 -12.45 3.79 -6.71
CA ARG A 207 -12.53 5.17 -6.23
C ARG A 207 -13.88 5.82 -6.51
N ILE A 208 -14.57 5.38 -7.56
CA ILE A 208 -15.89 5.89 -7.93
C ILE A 208 -16.92 5.48 -6.88
N ASP A 209 -17.00 4.19 -6.55
CA ASP A 209 -17.96 3.72 -5.54
C ASP A 209 -17.65 4.31 -4.17
N VAL A 210 -16.37 4.44 -3.77
CA VAL A 210 -16.03 5.15 -2.52
C VAL A 210 -16.60 6.57 -2.49
N ALA A 211 -16.45 7.34 -3.57
CA ALA A 211 -16.92 8.72 -3.61
C ALA A 211 -18.46 8.84 -3.72
N VAL A 212 -19.09 7.94 -4.48
CA VAL A 212 -20.53 7.93 -4.72
C VAL A 212 -21.30 7.37 -3.52
N ASP A 213 -20.83 6.27 -2.94
CA ASP A 213 -21.46 5.63 -1.79
C ASP A 213 -21.52 6.58 -0.58
N ASN A 214 -20.50 7.41 -0.38
CA ASN A 214 -20.50 8.44 0.67
C ASN A 214 -21.59 9.52 0.49
N LYS A 215 -22.16 9.65 -0.71
CA LYS A 215 -23.25 10.58 -1.03
C LYS A 215 -24.62 9.91 -1.07
N LEU A 216 -24.67 8.58 -1.03
CA LEU A 216 -25.91 7.80 -1.07
C LEU A 216 -26.41 7.45 0.34
N PRO A 217 -27.74 7.40 0.57
CA PRO A 217 -28.30 6.89 1.82
C PRO A 217 -27.84 5.47 2.14
N GLU A 218 -27.77 5.14 3.43
CA GLU A 218 -27.55 3.78 3.90
C GLU A 218 -28.69 2.87 3.38
N GLY A 219 -28.35 1.73 2.78
CA GLY A 219 -29.30 0.81 2.14
C GLY A 219 -29.74 1.18 0.72
N SER A 220 -29.20 2.24 0.11
CA SER A 220 -29.47 2.55 -1.30
C SER A 220 -29.08 1.37 -2.21
N PRO A 221 -29.93 0.96 -3.17
CA PRO A 221 -29.64 -0.15 -4.08
C PRO A 221 -28.55 0.16 -5.10
N LEU A 222 -28.06 1.40 -5.15
CA LEU A 222 -26.98 1.85 -6.03
C LEU A 222 -25.58 1.68 -5.40
N ARG A 223 -25.51 1.46 -4.09
CA ARG A 223 -24.22 1.34 -3.38
C ARG A 223 -23.41 0.16 -3.93
N GLY A 224 -22.13 0.38 -4.21
CA GLY A 224 -21.22 -0.63 -4.76
C GLY A 224 -21.53 -1.08 -6.19
N LYS A 225 -22.33 -0.33 -6.95
CA LYS A 225 -22.72 -0.67 -8.33
C LYS A 225 -22.27 0.35 -9.37
N ILE A 226 -22.06 1.60 -8.97
CA ILE A 226 -21.87 2.71 -9.91
C ILE A 226 -20.54 2.60 -10.64
N ALA A 227 -19.46 2.17 -9.97
CA ALA A 227 -18.16 1.99 -10.61
C ALA A 227 -18.21 0.93 -11.71
N THR A 228 -18.82 -0.22 -11.43
CA THR A 228 -19.00 -1.30 -12.42
C THR A 228 -19.91 -0.85 -13.55
N ALA A 229 -21.01 -0.15 -13.25
CA ALA A 229 -21.91 0.39 -14.27
C ALA A 229 -21.21 1.39 -15.22
N ASN A 230 -20.35 2.25 -14.66
CA ASN A 230 -19.52 3.18 -15.42
C ASN A 230 -18.51 2.44 -16.29
N GLY A 231 -17.83 1.40 -15.75
CA GLY A 231 -16.90 0.55 -16.50
C GLY A 231 -17.56 -0.18 -17.69
N LYS A 232 -18.75 -0.75 -17.50
CA LYS A 232 -19.53 -1.37 -18.60
C LYS A 232 -19.93 -0.36 -19.67
N THR A 233 -20.29 0.85 -19.27
CA THR A 233 -20.63 1.93 -20.21
C THR A 233 -19.39 2.42 -20.97
N ALA A 234 -18.23 2.50 -20.31
CA ALA A 234 -16.95 2.78 -20.94
C ALA A 234 -16.62 1.70 -21.98
N TYR A 235 -16.83 0.42 -21.68
CA TYR A 235 -16.62 -0.66 -22.64
C TYR A 235 -17.51 -0.54 -23.88
N LYS A 236 -18.78 -0.14 -23.74
CA LYS A 236 -19.65 0.14 -24.90
C LYS A 236 -19.14 1.29 -25.77
N LEU A 237 -18.56 2.32 -25.15
CA LEU A 237 -17.92 3.40 -25.89
C LEU A 237 -16.70 2.88 -26.67
N PHE A 238 -15.88 2.04 -26.05
CA PHE A 238 -14.78 1.34 -26.71
C PHE A 238 -15.25 0.55 -27.94
N GLU A 239 -16.25 -0.34 -27.79
CA GLU A 239 -16.79 -1.13 -28.90
C GLU A 239 -17.29 -0.22 -30.05
N LYS A 240 -17.99 0.86 -29.71
CA LYS A 240 -18.51 1.82 -30.69
C LYS A 240 -17.39 2.49 -31.48
N VAL A 241 -16.35 2.99 -30.81
CA VAL A 241 -15.29 3.77 -31.47
C VAL A 241 -14.34 2.86 -32.25
N PHE A 242 -13.93 1.73 -31.68
CA PHE A 242 -13.06 0.78 -32.38
C PHE A 242 -13.80 -0.08 -33.41
N GLY A 243 -15.14 -0.05 -33.44
CA GLY A 243 -15.96 -0.55 -34.56
C GLY A 243 -16.16 0.46 -35.71
N SER A 244 -15.72 1.70 -35.55
CA SER A 244 -15.94 2.78 -36.54
C SER A 244 -15.02 2.67 -37.76
N ASP A 245 -15.43 3.29 -38.87
CA ASP A 245 -14.64 3.32 -40.11
C ASP A 245 -13.30 4.06 -39.94
N ARG A 246 -13.25 5.06 -39.03
CA ARG A 246 -12.01 5.75 -38.66
C ARG A 246 -10.96 4.75 -38.19
N PHE A 247 -11.31 3.89 -37.22
CA PHE A 247 -10.36 2.89 -36.73
C PHE A 247 -10.12 1.75 -37.72
N LYS A 248 -11.15 1.26 -38.42
CA LYS A 248 -10.97 0.20 -39.44
C LYS A 248 -9.89 0.56 -40.46
N SER A 249 -9.85 1.80 -40.92
CA SER A 249 -8.83 2.28 -41.86
C SER A 249 -7.39 2.23 -41.31
N LEU A 250 -7.21 2.40 -39.99
CA LEU A 250 -5.92 2.27 -39.31
C LEU A 250 -5.59 0.79 -39.04
N ALA A 251 -6.60 0.00 -38.67
CA ALA A 251 -6.47 -1.43 -38.43
C ALA A 251 -6.03 -2.20 -39.68
N GLU A 252 -6.52 -1.82 -40.87
CA GLU A 252 -6.06 -2.34 -42.16
C GLU A 252 -4.57 -2.09 -42.42
N LYS A 253 -4.01 -1.02 -41.81
CA LYS A 253 -2.58 -0.69 -41.82
C LYS A 253 -1.81 -1.31 -40.63
N GLY A 254 -2.45 -2.16 -39.84
CA GLY A 254 -1.84 -2.88 -38.72
C GLY A 254 -1.93 -2.20 -37.36
N ALA A 255 -2.73 -1.14 -37.20
CA ALA A 255 -2.94 -0.53 -35.89
C ALA A 255 -3.67 -1.47 -34.92
N ARG A 256 -3.35 -1.34 -33.63
CA ARG A 256 -4.00 -2.08 -32.53
C ARG A 256 -5.13 -1.25 -31.93
N VAL A 257 -6.08 -1.90 -31.27
CA VAL A 257 -7.05 -1.17 -30.43
C VAL A 257 -6.36 -0.64 -29.17
N GLN A 258 -6.79 0.50 -28.65
CA GLN A 258 -6.40 0.91 -27.29
C GLN A 258 -7.32 0.18 -26.30
N ARG A 259 -6.79 -0.84 -25.63
CA ARG A 259 -7.57 -1.68 -24.72
C ARG A 259 -7.98 -0.86 -23.48
N PRO A 260 -9.25 -0.94 -23.02
CA PRO A 260 -9.61 -0.49 -21.68
C PRO A 260 -8.82 -1.30 -20.65
N LEU A 261 -8.23 -0.62 -19.68
CA LEU A 261 -7.56 -1.22 -18.55
C LEU A 261 -8.30 -0.85 -17.28
N TRP A 262 -8.86 -1.82 -16.56
CA TRP A 262 -9.54 -1.58 -15.29
C TRP A 262 -8.49 -1.41 -14.19
N ALA A 263 -8.41 -0.19 -13.66
CA ALA A 263 -7.45 0.18 -12.63
C ALA A 263 -8.15 0.41 -11.29
N SER A 264 -7.38 0.30 -10.20
CA SER A 264 -7.92 0.44 -8.85
C SER A 264 -9.09 -0.54 -8.59
N THR A 265 -8.87 -1.82 -8.90
CA THR A 265 -9.88 -2.90 -8.85
C THR A 265 -9.89 -3.67 -7.53
N GLY A 266 -9.13 -3.22 -6.53
CA GLY A 266 -9.27 -3.76 -5.17
C GLY A 266 -10.43 -3.13 -4.41
N THR A 267 -11.36 -3.96 -3.93
CA THR A 267 -12.50 -3.56 -3.09
C THR A 267 -12.07 -2.79 -1.85
N LYS A 268 -12.77 -1.68 -1.56
CA LYS A 268 -12.45 -0.77 -0.44
C LYS A 268 -13.40 -0.90 0.74
N ASP A 269 -14.64 -1.31 0.48
CA ASP A 269 -15.65 -1.58 1.51
C ASP A 269 -15.63 -3.08 1.84
N PRO A 270 -15.33 -3.48 3.09
CA PRO A 270 -15.26 -4.89 3.48
C PRO A 270 -16.62 -5.60 3.46
N SER A 271 -17.73 -4.88 3.32
CA SER A 271 -19.06 -5.48 3.13
C SER A 271 -19.30 -5.98 1.70
N TYR A 272 -18.48 -5.56 0.73
CA TYR A 272 -18.53 -6.03 -0.64
C TYR A 272 -17.56 -7.20 -0.84
N PRO A 273 -17.82 -8.11 -1.80
CA PRO A 273 -16.85 -9.13 -2.19
C PRO A 273 -15.49 -8.50 -2.54
N ASP A 274 -14.40 -9.07 -2.06
CA ASP A 274 -13.03 -8.61 -2.33
C ASP A 274 -12.59 -8.83 -3.79
N THR A 275 -13.32 -9.66 -4.53
CA THR A 275 -13.21 -9.89 -5.99
C THR A 275 -14.15 -9.05 -6.85
N LEU A 276 -15.06 -8.25 -6.24
CA LEU A 276 -16.21 -7.59 -6.90
C LEU A 276 -15.89 -6.99 -8.27
N TYR A 277 -14.83 -6.19 -8.36
CA TYR A 277 -14.52 -5.46 -9.58
C TYR A 277 -13.82 -6.31 -10.63
N VAL A 278 -13.07 -7.33 -10.22
CA VAL A 278 -12.46 -8.27 -11.18
C VAL A 278 -13.56 -9.13 -11.78
N ASP A 279 -14.43 -9.73 -10.95
CA ASP A 279 -15.57 -10.54 -11.40
C ASP A 279 -16.50 -9.75 -12.33
N GLY A 280 -16.77 -8.48 -12.01
CA GLY A 280 -17.80 -7.67 -12.68
C GLY A 280 -17.40 -7.06 -14.04
N LEU A 281 -16.12 -7.13 -14.43
CA LEU A 281 -15.57 -6.39 -15.58
C LEU A 281 -14.78 -7.27 -16.56
N ILE A 282 -15.04 -8.57 -16.61
CA ILE A 282 -14.34 -9.52 -17.49
C ILE A 282 -14.90 -9.44 -18.91
N GLY A 283 -14.02 -9.26 -19.89
CA GLY A 283 -14.37 -9.45 -21.30
C GLY A 283 -13.29 -9.07 -22.30
N LYS A 284 -13.66 -9.16 -23.58
CA LYS A 284 -12.71 -9.19 -24.70
C LYS A 284 -11.96 -7.87 -24.88
N ASP A 285 -10.68 -7.97 -25.24
CA ASP A 285 -9.80 -6.84 -25.53
C ASP A 285 -9.66 -5.88 -24.34
N THR A 286 -9.68 -6.42 -23.12
CA THR A 286 -9.50 -5.63 -21.89
C THR A 286 -8.28 -6.10 -21.09
N VAL A 287 -7.83 -5.22 -20.19
CA VAL A 287 -6.81 -5.52 -19.20
C VAL A 287 -7.39 -5.23 -17.82
N ASN A 288 -7.00 -5.97 -16.80
CA ASN A 288 -7.25 -5.59 -15.41
C ASN A 288 -5.92 -5.51 -14.68
N THR A 289 -5.58 -4.36 -14.10
CA THR A 289 -4.39 -4.25 -13.23
C THR A 289 -4.82 -4.44 -11.78
N ILE A 290 -4.42 -5.57 -11.22
CA ILE A 290 -4.97 -6.13 -9.99
C ILE A 290 -3.91 -5.98 -8.88
N PRO A 291 -4.24 -5.35 -7.74
CA PRO A 291 -3.29 -5.23 -6.63
C PRO A 291 -3.08 -6.57 -5.91
N PRO A 292 -1.93 -6.80 -5.23
CA PRO A 292 -1.57 -8.13 -4.69
C PRO A 292 -2.64 -8.80 -3.82
N LYS A 293 -3.32 -8.04 -2.94
CA LYS A 293 -4.37 -8.61 -2.09
C LYS A 293 -5.57 -9.13 -2.89
N THR A 294 -5.98 -8.40 -3.93
CA THR A 294 -7.09 -8.80 -4.81
C THR A 294 -6.64 -9.91 -5.75
N TRP A 295 -5.37 -9.95 -6.12
CA TRP A 295 -4.77 -11.04 -6.89
C TRP A 295 -4.90 -12.36 -6.14
N ASP A 296 -4.50 -12.40 -4.86
CA ASP A 296 -4.62 -13.59 -4.02
C ASP A 296 -6.06 -14.01 -3.80
N ALA A 297 -6.97 -13.05 -3.52
CA ALA A 297 -8.40 -13.34 -3.36
C ALA A 297 -9.03 -13.92 -4.63
N PHE A 298 -8.76 -13.30 -5.79
CA PHE A 298 -9.27 -13.79 -7.07
C PHE A 298 -8.68 -15.16 -7.43
N ARG A 299 -7.40 -15.41 -7.14
CA ARG A 299 -6.77 -16.73 -7.32
C ARG A 299 -7.48 -17.82 -6.49
N ASP A 300 -7.90 -17.49 -5.27
CA ASP A 300 -8.55 -18.41 -4.34
C ASP A 300 -10.02 -18.70 -4.71
N HIS A 301 -10.81 -17.65 -4.98
CA HIS A 301 -12.27 -17.77 -5.12
C HIS A 301 -12.91 -16.81 -6.14
N GLY A 302 -12.15 -16.31 -7.12
CA GLY A 302 -12.67 -15.49 -8.21
C GLY A 302 -13.68 -16.23 -9.10
N THR A 303 -14.65 -15.50 -9.66
CA THR A 303 -15.67 -16.05 -10.56
C THR A 303 -15.44 -15.58 -11.98
N VAL A 304 -15.10 -16.53 -12.87
CA VAL A 304 -14.78 -16.21 -14.27
C VAL A 304 -15.99 -16.42 -15.17
N ALA A 305 -16.48 -15.32 -15.77
CA ALA A 305 -17.54 -15.31 -16.78
C ALA A 305 -17.43 -14.04 -17.64
N GLU A 306 -18.04 -14.02 -18.83
CA GLU A 306 -18.15 -12.77 -19.59
C GLU A 306 -19.15 -11.84 -18.92
N THR A 307 -18.67 -10.83 -18.19
CA THR A 307 -19.52 -9.94 -17.38
C THR A 307 -19.57 -8.52 -17.90
N ILE A 308 -18.58 -8.07 -18.67
CA ILE A 308 -18.52 -6.67 -19.14
C ILE A 308 -19.69 -6.31 -20.08
N THR A 309 -20.18 -7.27 -20.87
CA THR A 309 -21.30 -7.09 -21.81
C THR A 309 -22.65 -7.47 -21.22
N ALA A 310 -22.69 -8.13 -20.06
CA ALA A 310 -23.91 -8.54 -19.38
C ALA A 310 -24.56 -7.37 -18.62
N GLY A 311 -25.89 -7.24 -18.68
CA GLY A 311 -26.63 -6.25 -17.87
C GLY A 311 -26.30 -4.77 -18.18
N VAL A 312 -25.88 -4.46 -19.41
CA VAL A 312 -25.48 -3.09 -19.80
C VAL A 312 -26.66 -2.10 -19.72
N ASP A 313 -27.88 -2.54 -20.06
CA ASP A 313 -29.06 -1.69 -19.93
C ASP A 313 -29.37 -1.35 -18.46
N GLU A 314 -29.16 -2.31 -17.56
CA GLU A 314 -29.27 -2.08 -16.11
C GLU A 314 -28.20 -1.11 -15.63
N ALA A 315 -26.94 -1.28 -16.08
CA ALA A 315 -25.86 -0.35 -15.77
C ALA A 315 -26.20 1.09 -16.22
N ARG A 316 -26.74 1.26 -17.42
CA ARG A 316 -27.20 2.57 -17.91
C ARG A 316 -28.31 3.14 -17.01
N GLN A 317 -29.29 2.31 -16.64
CA GLN A 317 -30.37 2.72 -15.75
C GLN A 317 -29.85 3.12 -14.37
N GLN A 318 -28.87 2.41 -13.81
CA GLN A 318 -28.26 2.76 -12.52
C GLN A 318 -27.59 4.14 -12.56
N LEU A 319 -26.91 4.49 -13.66
CA LEU A 319 -26.31 5.81 -13.87
C LEU A 319 -27.38 6.91 -14.02
N GLU A 320 -28.49 6.61 -14.70
CA GLU A 320 -29.63 7.54 -14.81
C GLU A 320 -30.32 7.76 -13.45
N THR A 321 -30.59 6.69 -12.69
CA THR A 321 -31.16 6.77 -11.35
C THR A 321 -30.23 7.50 -10.36
N LEU A 322 -28.91 7.38 -10.52
CA LEU A 322 -27.96 8.14 -9.72
C LEU A 322 -28.12 9.66 -9.94
N LEU A 323 -28.29 10.08 -11.19
CA LEU A 323 -28.54 11.48 -11.54
C LEU A 323 -29.90 11.96 -11.02
N GLU A 324 -30.94 11.13 -11.12
CA GLU A 324 -32.27 11.42 -10.54
C GLU A 324 -32.22 11.58 -9.01
N ALA A 325 -31.31 10.86 -8.33
CA ALA A 325 -31.02 11.01 -6.92
C ALA A 325 -30.20 12.28 -6.59
N GLY A 326 -29.89 13.11 -7.59
CA GLY A 326 -29.17 14.39 -7.44
C GLY A 326 -27.65 14.24 -7.38
N ILE A 327 -27.09 13.08 -7.71
CA ILE A 327 -25.65 12.84 -7.72
C ILE A 327 -25.15 12.85 -9.16
N ASN A 328 -24.46 13.93 -9.53
CA ASN A 328 -23.87 14.07 -10.85
C ASN A 328 -22.51 13.35 -10.93
N LEU A 329 -22.46 12.22 -11.63
CA LEU A 329 -21.22 11.45 -11.76
C LEU A 329 -20.10 12.24 -12.46
N SER A 330 -20.40 13.16 -13.38
CA SER A 330 -19.38 13.99 -14.03
C SER A 330 -18.69 14.94 -13.04
N GLU A 331 -19.42 15.48 -12.07
CA GLU A 331 -18.84 16.31 -11.01
C GLU A 331 -17.98 15.47 -10.05
N VAL A 332 -18.47 14.29 -9.67
CA VAL A 332 -17.73 13.35 -8.81
C VAL A 332 -16.42 12.92 -9.47
N THR A 333 -16.47 12.53 -10.74
CA THR A 333 -15.31 12.05 -11.49
C THR A 333 -14.30 13.17 -11.77
N LYS A 334 -14.75 14.42 -11.94
CA LYS A 334 -13.85 15.58 -11.99
C LYS A 334 -13.07 15.77 -10.69
N ILE A 335 -13.75 15.70 -9.55
CA ILE A 335 -13.09 15.80 -8.23
C ILE A 335 -12.07 14.67 -8.07
N LEU A 336 -12.44 13.44 -8.45
CA LEU A 336 -11.54 12.29 -8.40
C LEU A 336 -10.31 12.43 -9.31
N GLU A 337 -10.45 13.05 -10.49
CA GLU A 337 -9.33 13.38 -11.39
C GLU A 337 -8.38 14.38 -10.70
N ASP A 338 -8.92 15.51 -10.21
CA ASP A 338 -8.15 16.59 -9.58
C ASP A 338 -7.43 16.08 -8.30
N GLU A 339 -8.13 15.33 -7.43
CA GLU A 339 -7.56 14.69 -6.24
C GLU A 339 -6.57 13.58 -6.59
N GLY A 340 -6.83 12.84 -7.67
CA GLY A 340 -5.97 11.79 -8.18
C GLY A 340 -4.59 12.32 -8.56
N VAL A 341 -4.55 13.36 -9.39
CA VAL A 341 -3.30 14.02 -9.80
C VAL A 341 -2.55 14.55 -8.57
N LYS A 342 -3.26 15.25 -7.67
CA LYS A 342 -2.65 15.77 -6.44
C LYS A 342 -2.05 14.67 -5.57
N SER A 343 -2.80 13.59 -5.31
CA SER A 343 -2.32 12.48 -4.49
C SER A 343 -1.06 11.80 -5.06
N PHE A 344 -0.92 11.78 -6.38
CA PHE A 344 0.24 11.19 -7.06
C PHE A 344 1.44 12.15 -7.00
N ALA A 345 1.22 13.46 -7.16
CA ALA A 345 2.24 14.48 -6.96
C ALA A 345 2.76 14.48 -5.51
N ASP A 346 1.86 14.48 -4.52
CA ASP A 346 2.21 14.43 -3.09
C ASP A 346 3.04 13.17 -2.77
N ALA A 347 2.67 12.01 -3.32
CA ALA A 347 3.42 10.76 -3.13
C ALA A 347 4.81 10.80 -3.80
N TYR A 348 4.92 11.43 -4.97
CA TYR A 348 6.19 11.59 -5.67
C TYR A 348 7.12 12.58 -4.96
N GLU A 349 6.61 13.71 -4.48
CA GLU A 349 7.38 14.67 -3.68
C GLU A 349 7.88 14.03 -2.37
N GLY A 350 7.03 13.23 -1.72
CA GLY A 350 7.42 12.42 -0.55
C GLY A 350 8.56 11.45 -0.86
N LEU A 351 8.47 10.71 -1.97
CA LEU A 351 9.54 9.85 -2.46
C LEU A 351 10.85 10.60 -2.64
N LEU A 352 10.82 11.74 -3.35
CA LEU A 352 12.02 12.53 -3.62
C LEU A 352 12.62 13.09 -2.34
N HIS A 353 11.78 13.45 -1.36
CA HIS A 353 12.25 13.89 -0.04
C HIS A 353 12.98 12.77 0.71
N HIS A 354 12.38 11.58 0.82
CA HIS A 354 13.02 10.44 1.47
C HIS A 354 14.30 10.00 0.76
N LEU A 355 14.30 10.02 -0.57
CA LEU A 355 15.47 9.68 -1.36
C LEU A 355 16.59 10.72 -1.19
N LYS A 356 16.25 12.01 -1.10
CA LYS A 356 17.22 13.07 -0.80
C LYS A 356 17.94 12.81 0.53
N ASP A 357 17.19 12.49 1.58
CA ASP A 357 17.75 12.18 2.89
C ASP A 357 18.65 10.95 2.84
N LYS A 358 18.22 9.91 2.10
CA LYS A 358 18.99 8.68 1.91
C LYS A 358 20.29 8.93 1.14
N VAL A 359 20.22 9.63 0.00
CA VAL A 359 21.39 10.06 -0.79
C VAL A 359 22.38 10.86 0.06
N ALA A 360 21.89 11.82 0.87
CA ALA A 360 22.73 12.61 1.76
C ALA A 360 23.43 11.75 2.82
N SER A 361 22.71 10.81 3.44
CA SER A 361 23.29 9.89 4.43
C SER A 361 24.36 8.96 3.85
N MET A 362 24.17 8.48 2.62
CA MET A 362 25.11 7.56 1.96
C MET A 362 26.35 8.28 1.44
N ALA A 363 26.19 9.50 0.89
CA ALA A 363 27.31 10.34 0.45
C ALA A 363 28.24 10.78 1.60
N GLY A 364 27.74 10.81 2.84
CA GLY A 364 28.49 11.18 4.04
C GLY A 364 29.39 10.08 4.64
N GLY A 365 29.37 8.86 4.11
CA GLY A 365 30.23 7.75 4.57
C GLY A 365 29.72 7.01 5.82
N GLY A 366 28.75 6.12 5.63
CA GLY A 366 28.40 5.02 6.56
C GLY A 366 27.63 5.40 7.85
N PRO A 367 26.89 4.45 8.46
CA PRO A 367 26.06 4.69 9.63
C PRO A 367 26.92 4.72 10.89
N GLY A 368 27.57 5.85 11.13
CA GLY A 368 28.37 6.09 12.33
C GLY A 368 28.55 7.58 12.52
N ASN A 369 27.76 8.15 13.42
CA ASN A 369 27.53 9.59 13.61
C ASN A 369 26.60 10.20 12.55
N ALA A 370 25.29 10.07 12.77
CA ALA A 370 24.42 11.19 12.47
C ALA A 370 24.95 12.39 13.25
N SER A 371 25.78 13.22 12.59
CA SER A 371 26.16 14.52 13.08
C SER A 371 24.87 15.26 13.40
N ARG A 372 24.71 15.60 14.69
CA ARG A 372 23.58 16.32 15.27
C ARG A 372 23.35 17.72 14.68
N GLU A 373 24.01 18.08 13.59
CA GLU A 373 23.92 19.40 12.99
C GLU A 373 23.94 19.28 11.47
N SER A 374 22.85 19.77 10.85
CA SER A 374 22.76 20.39 9.51
C SER A 374 21.61 19.89 8.61
N THR A 375 20.36 19.97 9.09
CA THR A 375 19.21 20.23 8.20
C THR A 375 18.87 21.72 8.26
N PRO A 376 18.58 22.42 7.14
CA PRO A 376 18.02 23.76 7.20
C PRO A 376 16.71 23.71 8.01
N ASN A 377 16.69 24.39 9.17
CA ASN A 377 15.62 24.41 10.19
C ASN A 377 15.55 23.27 11.22
N GLY A 378 16.55 22.39 11.29
CA GLY A 378 16.76 21.50 12.45
C GLY A 378 15.63 20.52 12.76
N LEU A 379 14.84 20.05 11.77
CA LEU A 379 13.67 19.19 11.99
C LEU A 379 13.98 17.97 12.88
N VAL A 380 15.03 17.22 12.56
CA VAL A 380 15.44 16.03 13.33
C VAL A 380 15.82 16.43 14.76
N SER A 381 16.64 17.47 14.93
CA SER A 381 17.00 17.99 16.25
C SER A 381 15.78 18.47 17.05
N ARG A 382 14.77 19.00 16.36
CA ARG A 382 13.51 19.46 16.96
C ARG A 382 12.62 18.29 17.35
N ILE A 383 12.53 17.22 16.54
CA ILE A 383 11.86 15.96 16.91
C ILE A 383 12.52 15.34 18.15
N TRP A 384 13.85 15.20 18.14
CA TRP A 384 14.61 14.72 19.30
C TRP A 384 14.50 15.67 20.51
N GLY A 385 14.30 16.96 20.28
CA GLY A 385 13.97 17.96 21.28
C GLY A 385 12.50 17.97 21.72
N LYS A 386 11.68 17.01 21.25
CA LYS A 386 10.23 16.91 21.50
C LYS A 386 9.44 18.18 21.11
N ASP A 387 9.90 18.92 20.11
CA ASP A 387 9.25 20.17 19.69
C ASP A 387 7.91 19.89 18.99
N ALA A 388 6.82 20.00 19.76
CA ALA A 388 5.48 19.75 19.25
C ALA A 388 5.00 20.75 18.20
N SER A 389 5.64 21.92 18.07
CA SER A 389 5.29 22.91 17.05
C SER A 389 5.53 22.43 15.62
N LEU A 390 6.25 21.30 15.45
CA LEU A 390 6.40 20.62 14.17
C LEU A 390 5.09 20.05 13.62
N TRP A 391 4.13 19.72 14.48
CA TRP A 391 2.86 19.12 14.06
C TRP A 391 1.69 20.10 14.21
N LYS A 392 1.62 20.81 15.35
CA LYS A 392 0.54 21.75 15.64
C LYS A 392 1.04 22.96 16.42
N SER A 393 0.51 24.12 16.09
CA SER A 393 0.89 25.39 16.71
C SER A 393 0.06 25.75 17.94
N ASP A 394 -1.08 25.10 18.17
CA ASP A 394 -1.95 25.36 19.31
C ASP A 394 -1.46 24.65 20.60
N GLU A 395 -1.58 25.33 21.74
CA GLU A 395 -0.97 24.91 23.02
C GLU A 395 -1.59 23.62 23.60
N ASP A 396 -2.89 23.41 23.37
CA ASP A 396 -3.60 22.22 23.87
C ASP A 396 -3.05 20.95 23.19
N HIS A 397 -2.82 21.00 21.87
CA HIS A 397 -2.22 19.87 21.16
C HIS A 397 -0.72 19.74 21.40
N LYS A 398 0.01 20.84 21.62
CA LYS A 398 1.45 20.75 21.94
C LYS A 398 1.71 19.91 23.18
N SER A 399 0.96 20.15 24.24
CA SER A 399 1.05 19.40 25.50
C SER A 399 0.81 17.91 25.29
N ILE A 400 -0.16 17.54 24.43
CA ILE A 400 -0.47 16.14 24.10
C ILE A 400 0.69 15.49 23.34
N ILE A 401 1.25 16.21 22.36
CA ILE A 401 2.33 15.70 21.50
C ILE A 401 3.63 15.56 22.29
N GLU A 402 4.01 16.57 23.08
CA GLU A 402 5.18 16.50 23.97
C GLU A 402 5.10 15.29 24.91
N ASN A 403 3.90 15.03 25.45
CA ASN A 403 3.61 13.88 26.29
C ASN A 403 3.36 12.57 25.50
N SER A 404 3.73 12.50 24.23
CA SER A 404 3.63 11.29 23.39
C SER A 404 4.96 10.90 22.74
N LEU A 405 6.03 11.67 22.95
CA LEU A 405 7.35 11.49 22.33
C LEU A 405 8.37 10.84 23.28
N GLY A 406 7.95 10.27 24.41
CA GLY A 406 8.83 9.59 25.36
C GLY A 406 9.57 8.39 24.78
N TRP A 407 9.02 7.79 23.73
CA TRP A 407 9.58 6.60 23.09
C TRP A 407 10.92 6.85 22.37
N LEU A 408 11.24 8.11 22.03
CA LEU A 408 12.46 8.44 21.30
C LEU A 408 13.75 8.04 22.06
N GLY A 409 13.77 8.19 23.39
CA GLY A 409 14.93 7.89 24.24
C GLY A 409 14.84 6.55 24.97
N LEU A 410 13.96 5.64 24.53
CA LEU A 410 13.73 4.36 25.20
C LEU A 410 14.98 3.47 25.29
N PRO A 411 15.78 3.29 24.22
CA PRO A 411 16.98 2.45 24.28
C PRO A 411 17.93 2.89 25.40
N GLU A 412 18.19 4.18 25.52
CA GLU A 412 19.07 4.74 26.57
C GLU A 412 18.44 4.61 27.96
N THR A 413 17.16 4.97 28.07
CA THR A 413 16.46 4.99 29.36
C THR A 413 16.30 3.59 29.94
N MET A 414 15.94 2.62 29.10
CA MET A 414 15.73 1.23 29.53
C MET A 414 17.03 0.44 29.64
N SER A 415 18.09 0.82 28.91
CA SER A 415 19.43 0.28 29.17
C SER A 415 19.86 0.50 30.64
N ALA A 416 19.50 1.64 31.23
CA ALA A 416 19.75 1.94 32.64
C ALA A 416 18.87 1.13 33.63
N ARG A 417 17.89 0.35 33.13
CA ARG A 417 16.98 -0.50 33.92
C ARG A 417 17.24 -1.99 33.73
N VAL A 418 18.13 -2.38 32.83
CA VAL A 418 18.46 -3.78 32.54
C VAL A 418 18.88 -4.55 33.80
N GLN A 419 19.70 -3.93 34.66
CA GLN A 419 20.15 -4.59 35.91
C GLN A 419 18.98 -4.87 36.87
N GLU A 420 18.04 -3.93 37.00
CA GLU A 420 16.83 -4.09 37.82
C GLU A 420 15.96 -5.22 37.28
N LEU A 421 15.70 -5.22 35.97
CA LEU A 421 14.90 -6.26 35.31
C LEU A 421 15.55 -7.65 35.40
N THR A 422 16.88 -7.70 35.26
CA THR A 422 17.64 -8.96 35.41
C THR A 422 17.58 -9.47 36.83
N ALA A 423 17.74 -8.59 37.83
CA ALA A 423 17.62 -8.96 39.23
C ALA A 423 16.20 -9.44 39.58
N PHE A 424 15.18 -8.78 39.03
CA PHE A 424 13.79 -9.20 39.20
C PHE A 424 13.52 -10.57 38.54
N ALA A 425 14.02 -10.79 37.33
CA ALA A 425 13.90 -12.08 36.65
C ALA A 425 14.56 -13.22 37.46
N ASP A 426 15.65 -12.91 38.16
CA ASP A 426 16.34 -13.86 39.04
C ASP A 426 15.55 -14.14 40.34
N ASP A 427 14.90 -13.12 40.93
CA ASP A 427 14.03 -13.26 42.12
C ASP A 427 12.85 -14.19 41.85
N VAL A 428 12.29 -14.15 40.64
CA VAL A 428 11.08 -14.91 40.29
C VAL A 428 11.36 -16.30 39.71
N ARG A 429 12.61 -16.78 39.72
CA ARG A 429 12.98 -18.13 39.23
C ARG A 429 12.28 -19.27 39.97
N GLY A 430 11.80 -19.03 41.19
CA GLY A 430 11.05 -20.03 41.97
C GLY A 430 9.67 -20.39 41.39
N PHE A 431 9.14 -19.57 40.48
CA PHE A 431 7.88 -19.84 39.81
C PHE A 431 8.06 -20.80 38.63
N GLU A 432 7.02 -21.58 38.33
CA GLU A 432 6.99 -22.46 37.15
C GLU A 432 6.50 -21.72 35.90
N SER A 433 5.61 -20.73 36.09
CA SER A 433 4.98 -19.96 35.02
C SER A 433 4.88 -18.48 35.36
N VAL A 434 4.98 -17.63 34.33
CA VAL A 434 4.65 -16.21 34.36
C VAL A 434 3.53 -15.98 33.35
N VAL A 435 2.45 -15.32 33.75
CA VAL A 435 1.33 -15.01 32.86
C VAL A 435 1.13 -13.50 32.78
N VAL A 436 1.28 -12.94 31.58
CA VAL A 436 0.92 -11.55 31.31
C VAL A 436 -0.59 -11.48 31.10
N LEU A 437 -1.26 -10.73 31.97
CA LEU A 437 -2.67 -10.39 31.89
C LEU A 437 -2.76 -9.02 31.19
N GLY A 438 -2.83 -9.05 29.87
CA GLY A 438 -2.76 -7.86 29.00
C GLY A 438 -3.94 -7.78 28.03
N MET A 439 -3.98 -6.70 27.25
CA MET A 439 -4.90 -6.56 26.12
C MET A 439 -4.28 -5.65 25.06
N GLY A 440 -4.17 -6.13 23.82
CA GLY A 440 -3.60 -5.38 22.70
C GLY A 440 -2.15 -4.92 22.94
N GLY A 441 -1.92 -3.62 23.13
CA GLY A 441 -0.57 -3.06 23.21
C GLY A 441 0.30 -3.63 24.34
N SER A 442 -0.31 -4.08 25.45
CA SER A 442 0.39 -4.65 26.60
C SER A 442 0.68 -6.16 26.52
N SER A 443 0.22 -6.83 25.46
CA SER A 443 0.35 -8.28 25.24
C SER A 443 1.13 -8.62 23.96
N LEU A 444 1.02 -7.79 22.92
CA LEU A 444 1.60 -8.08 21.60
C LEU A 444 3.13 -8.19 21.62
N ALA A 445 3.84 -7.27 22.29
CA ALA A 445 5.30 -7.33 22.39
C ALA A 445 5.78 -8.54 23.22
N PRO A 446 5.25 -8.81 24.43
CA PRO A 446 5.54 -10.04 25.16
C PRO A 446 5.29 -11.31 24.35
N GLU A 447 4.22 -11.36 23.54
CA GLU A 447 3.89 -12.52 22.72
C GLU A 447 4.89 -12.72 21.57
N VAL A 448 5.36 -11.63 20.94
CA VAL A 448 6.45 -11.68 19.96
C VAL A 448 7.72 -12.21 20.61
N PHE A 449 8.11 -11.71 21.78
CA PHE A 449 9.32 -12.18 22.47
C PHE A 449 9.21 -13.65 22.89
N ARG A 450 8.05 -14.07 23.41
CA ARG A 450 7.79 -15.47 23.78
C ARG A 450 7.90 -16.42 22.58
N ARG A 451 7.47 -15.99 21.39
CA ARG A 451 7.56 -16.80 20.15
C ARG A 451 8.95 -16.77 19.52
N SER A 452 9.67 -15.67 19.69
CA SER A 452 10.98 -15.44 19.05
C SER A 452 12.14 -16.04 19.85
N PHE A 453 12.04 -16.03 21.18
CA PHE A 453 13.11 -16.51 22.06
C PHE A 453 12.69 -17.81 22.76
N PRO A 454 13.57 -18.84 22.79
CA PRO A 454 13.28 -20.08 23.49
C PRO A 454 13.21 -19.86 25.01
N LYS A 455 12.40 -20.66 25.69
CA LYS A 455 12.39 -20.70 27.16
C LYS A 455 13.81 -21.01 27.67
N ARG A 456 14.29 -20.21 28.63
CA ARG A 456 15.58 -20.43 29.28
C ARG A 456 15.43 -21.43 30.44
N ASP A 457 16.35 -22.38 30.53
CA ASP A 457 16.38 -23.34 31.63
C ASP A 457 16.53 -22.63 32.99
N GLY A 458 15.86 -23.18 34.01
CA GLY A 458 15.82 -22.61 35.37
C GLY A 458 15.00 -21.33 35.51
N HIS A 459 14.24 -20.92 34.48
CA HIS A 459 13.33 -19.78 34.51
C HIS A 459 11.88 -20.22 34.23
N PRO A 460 10.87 -19.47 34.73
CA PRO A 460 9.46 -19.77 34.48
C PRO A 460 9.13 -19.70 32.99
N ALA A 461 8.10 -20.45 32.57
CA ALA A 461 7.55 -20.32 31.22
C ALA A 461 6.70 -19.05 31.11
N LEU A 462 6.99 -18.19 30.13
CA LEU A 462 6.15 -17.03 29.83
C LEU A 462 4.90 -17.46 29.06
N ARG A 463 3.74 -16.92 29.44
CA ARG A 463 2.45 -17.03 28.74
C ARG A 463 1.81 -15.65 28.67
N VAL A 464 1.02 -15.42 27.63
CA VAL A 464 0.31 -14.16 27.42
C VAL A 464 -1.17 -14.47 27.28
N LEU A 465 -1.99 -13.78 28.08
CA LEU A 465 -3.44 -13.82 27.99
C LEU A 465 -3.93 -12.50 27.38
N ASP A 466 -4.45 -12.60 26.16
CA ASP A 466 -4.98 -11.49 25.34
C ASP A 466 -6.25 -11.97 24.58
N SER A 467 -7.12 -12.67 25.30
CA SER A 467 -8.36 -13.21 24.76
C SER A 467 -9.43 -13.21 25.85
N THR A 468 -10.64 -12.82 25.49
CA THR A 468 -11.82 -12.86 26.36
C THR A 468 -12.62 -14.16 26.20
N ASP A 469 -12.16 -15.08 25.36
CA ASP A 469 -12.74 -16.42 25.21
C ASP A 469 -12.54 -17.24 26.50
N PRO A 470 -13.62 -17.73 27.15
CA PRO A 470 -13.52 -18.43 28.44
C PRO A 470 -12.64 -19.68 28.41
N GLU A 471 -12.64 -20.43 27.32
CA GLU A 471 -11.81 -21.65 27.19
C GLU A 471 -10.33 -21.28 27.13
N THR A 472 -9.99 -20.24 26.38
CA THR A 472 -8.63 -19.70 26.31
C THR A 472 -8.15 -19.17 27.66
N VAL A 473 -9.01 -18.41 28.36
CA VAL A 473 -8.70 -17.88 29.70
C VAL A 473 -8.41 -19.03 30.67
N GLU A 474 -9.27 -20.04 30.72
CA GLU A 474 -9.07 -21.19 31.60
C GLU A 474 -7.81 -21.98 31.21
N ALA A 475 -7.59 -22.23 29.92
CA ALA A 475 -6.43 -22.97 29.44
C ALA A 475 -5.10 -22.29 29.79
N VAL A 476 -5.02 -20.95 29.68
CA VAL A 476 -3.80 -20.20 30.03
C VAL A 476 -3.57 -20.20 31.54
N LEU A 477 -4.61 -19.94 32.33
CA LEU A 477 -4.49 -19.82 33.79
C LEU A 477 -4.35 -21.17 34.51
N ALA A 478 -4.88 -22.26 33.95
CA ALA A 478 -4.75 -23.61 34.48
C ALA A 478 -3.46 -24.33 34.04
N ALA A 479 -2.63 -23.69 33.22
CA ALA A 479 -1.43 -24.32 32.66
C ALA A 479 -0.32 -24.59 33.68
N ALA A 480 -0.40 -23.98 34.87
CA ALA A 480 0.44 -24.25 36.04
C ALA A 480 -0.37 -23.98 37.32
N PRO A 481 -0.03 -24.59 38.47
CA PRO A 481 -0.67 -24.27 39.74
C PRO A 481 -0.57 -22.77 40.06
N ALA A 482 -1.65 -22.19 40.58
CA ALA A 482 -1.72 -20.75 40.85
C ALA A 482 -0.66 -20.30 41.87
N GLU A 483 -0.32 -21.15 42.85
CA GLU A 483 0.73 -20.91 43.84
C GLU A 483 2.13 -20.84 43.21
N LYS A 484 2.32 -21.51 42.07
CA LYS A 484 3.56 -21.56 41.30
C LYS A 484 3.53 -20.68 40.06
N THR A 485 2.56 -19.77 39.97
CA THR A 485 2.42 -18.82 38.87
C THR A 485 2.57 -17.38 39.38
N LEU A 486 3.37 -16.60 38.65
CA LEU A 486 3.43 -15.14 38.79
C LEU A 486 2.54 -14.49 37.73
N PHE A 487 1.67 -13.58 38.12
CA PHE A 487 0.78 -12.84 37.24
C PHE A 487 1.26 -11.41 37.06
N ILE A 488 1.40 -10.96 35.82
CA ILE A 488 1.76 -9.58 35.48
C ILE A 488 0.50 -8.90 34.97
N VAL A 489 -0.09 -8.01 35.76
CA VAL A 489 -1.23 -7.18 35.36
C VAL A 489 -0.71 -5.97 34.60
N ALA A 490 -1.00 -5.88 33.30
CA ALA A 490 -0.41 -4.88 32.41
C ALA A 490 -1.48 -3.97 31.79
N SER A 491 -1.63 -2.76 32.35
CA SER A 491 -2.56 -1.74 31.86
C SER A 491 -2.00 -0.35 32.11
N LYS A 492 -1.78 0.45 31.05
CA LYS A 492 -1.24 1.81 31.14
C LYS A 492 -2.10 2.71 32.04
N SER A 493 -3.40 2.80 31.76
CA SER A 493 -4.34 3.62 32.54
C SER A 493 -4.70 2.99 33.89
N GLY A 494 -4.38 1.71 34.07
CA GLY A 494 -4.84 0.90 35.20
C GLY A 494 -6.35 0.68 35.24
N SER A 495 -7.07 1.01 34.16
CA SER A 495 -8.54 0.94 34.07
C SER A 495 -9.04 0.09 32.90
N THR A 496 -8.14 -0.52 32.13
CA THR A 496 -8.52 -1.42 31.03
C THR A 496 -9.28 -2.60 31.60
N THR A 497 -10.45 -2.92 31.01
CA THR A 497 -11.38 -3.87 31.61
C THR A 497 -10.80 -5.29 31.63
N GLU A 498 -10.22 -5.73 30.53
CA GLU A 498 -9.77 -7.10 30.31
C GLU A 498 -8.63 -7.49 31.28
N PRO A 499 -7.50 -6.74 31.38
CA PRO A 499 -6.47 -7.02 32.38
C PRO A 499 -7.01 -7.07 33.82
N LEU A 500 -7.95 -6.19 34.16
CA LEU A 500 -8.55 -6.16 35.50
C LEU A 500 -9.51 -7.32 35.75
N ARG A 501 -10.27 -7.77 34.75
CA ARG A 501 -11.13 -8.97 34.87
C ARG A 501 -10.28 -10.24 34.97
N PHE A 502 -9.19 -10.32 34.21
CA PHE A 502 -8.23 -11.40 34.33
C PHE A 502 -7.57 -11.41 35.71
N PHE A 503 -7.19 -10.23 36.22
CA PHE A 503 -6.70 -10.08 37.58
C PHE A 503 -7.71 -10.57 38.61
N ASP A 504 -8.97 -10.12 38.55
CA ASP A 504 -10.01 -10.56 39.50
C ASP A 504 -10.17 -12.08 39.50
N TYR A 505 -10.10 -12.69 38.31
CA TYR A 505 -10.18 -14.14 38.18
C TYR A 505 -8.95 -14.84 38.77
N ALA A 506 -7.73 -14.41 38.43
CA ALA A 506 -6.50 -14.95 39.01
C ALA A 506 -6.43 -14.77 40.53
N TRP A 507 -6.83 -13.59 41.03
CA TRP A 507 -6.90 -13.26 42.45
C TRP A 507 -7.89 -14.16 43.21
N SER A 508 -9.00 -14.54 42.57
CA SER A 508 -9.95 -15.50 43.15
C SER A 508 -9.34 -16.89 43.38
N LYS A 509 -8.31 -17.25 42.60
CA LYS A 509 -7.59 -18.53 42.72
C LYS A 509 -6.42 -18.43 43.71
N ILE A 510 -5.72 -17.30 43.73
CA ILE A 510 -4.56 -17.07 44.60
C ILE A 510 -4.56 -15.63 45.15
N PRO A 511 -5.24 -15.35 46.28
CA PRO A 511 -5.31 -13.99 46.83
C PRO A 511 -4.04 -13.64 47.64
N LYS A 512 -2.87 -13.71 46.99
CA LYS A 512 -1.57 -13.39 47.58
C LYS A 512 -0.83 -12.41 46.68
N GLY A 513 -0.65 -11.17 47.14
CA GLY A 513 0.03 -10.12 46.36
C GLY A 513 1.45 -10.50 45.90
N GLU A 514 2.15 -11.36 46.63
CA GLU A 514 3.46 -11.93 46.25
C GLU A 514 3.47 -12.69 44.91
N ASN A 515 2.29 -13.10 44.41
CA ASN A 515 2.09 -13.74 43.11
C ASN A 515 1.75 -12.73 41.99
N PHE A 516 1.70 -11.43 42.27
CA PHE A 516 1.28 -10.40 41.32
C PHE A 516 2.32 -9.29 41.17
N VAL A 517 2.42 -8.79 39.95
CA VAL A 517 3.19 -7.60 39.57
C VAL A 517 2.26 -6.70 38.76
N ALA A 518 2.40 -5.39 38.94
CA ALA A 518 1.76 -4.41 38.08
C ALA A 518 2.76 -3.78 37.12
N ILE A 519 2.35 -3.55 35.87
CA ILE A 519 3.02 -2.64 34.94
C ILE A 519 1.98 -1.61 34.52
N THR A 520 2.21 -0.35 34.89
CA THR A 520 1.21 0.72 34.79
C THR A 520 1.87 2.10 34.81
N ASP A 521 1.14 3.15 34.49
CA ASP A 521 1.65 4.52 34.63
C ASP A 521 1.51 5.05 36.08
N PRO A 522 2.36 6.03 36.47
CA PRO A 522 2.23 6.75 37.73
C PRO A 522 0.83 7.37 37.93
N GLY A 523 0.28 7.22 39.13
CA GLY A 523 -1.04 7.73 39.52
C GLY A 523 -2.24 6.91 39.00
N SER A 524 -1.99 5.77 38.35
CA SER A 524 -3.05 4.91 37.83
C SER A 524 -3.81 4.16 38.93
N GLN A 525 -5.01 3.69 38.59
CA GLN A 525 -5.82 2.87 39.51
C GLN A 525 -5.12 1.54 39.83
N LEU A 526 -4.36 0.99 38.88
CA LEU A 526 -3.61 -0.25 39.07
C LEU A 526 -2.41 -0.07 40.01
N GLU A 527 -1.77 1.10 40.05
CA GLU A 527 -0.74 1.39 41.05
C GLU A 527 -1.34 1.40 42.46
N ALA A 528 -2.49 2.06 42.63
CA ALA A 528 -3.20 2.09 43.91
C ALA A 528 -3.64 0.68 44.34
N LEU A 529 -4.17 -0.12 43.40
CA LEU A 529 -4.55 -1.50 43.63
C LEU A 529 -3.35 -2.38 44.02
N ALA A 530 -2.23 -2.26 43.32
CA ALA A 530 -1.02 -3.01 43.61
C ALA A 530 -0.51 -2.73 45.02
N LYS A 531 -0.57 -1.46 45.46
CA LYS A 531 -0.24 -1.06 46.82
C LYS A 531 -1.22 -1.60 47.86
N GLU A 532 -2.53 -1.53 47.58
CA GLU A 532 -3.57 -2.03 48.48
C GLU A 532 -3.47 -3.56 48.67
N LYS A 533 -3.22 -4.29 47.58
CA LYS A 533 -3.17 -5.76 47.55
C LYS A 533 -1.78 -6.33 47.86
N GLY A 534 -0.78 -5.48 48.10
CA GLY A 534 0.58 -5.89 48.45
C GLY A 534 1.27 -6.68 47.34
N PHE A 535 1.19 -6.19 46.10
CA PHE A 535 1.85 -6.83 44.96
C PHE A 535 3.37 -6.90 45.19
N ARG A 536 4.00 -7.99 44.72
CA ARG A 536 5.45 -8.20 44.80
C ARG A 536 6.22 -7.00 44.27
N ASN A 537 5.76 -6.44 43.14
CA ASN A 537 6.36 -5.26 42.54
C ASN A 537 5.34 -4.45 41.72
N CYS A 538 5.65 -3.18 41.50
CA CYS A 538 4.91 -2.29 40.61
C CYS A 538 5.91 -1.51 39.76
N PHE A 539 6.02 -1.88 38.48
CA PHE A 539 6.85 -1.17 37.51
C PHE A 539 6.08 0.02 36.96
N LEU A 540 6.51 1.21 37.37
CA LEU A 540 5.95 2.47 36.87
C LEU A 540 6.57 2.81 35.52
N ASN A 541 5.74 2.76 34.49
CA ASN A 541 6.12 3.07 33.12
C ASN A 541 6.19 4.59 32.88
N PHE A 542 6.88 5.00 31.82
CA PHE A 542 6.93 6.41 31.44
C PHE A 542 5.60 6.82 30.81
N ALA A 543 4.91 7.77 31.46
CA ALA A 543 3.57 8.19 31.06
C ALA A 543 3.53 8.81 29.64
N ASP A 544 4.65 9.35 29.18
CA ASP A 544 4.82 10.02 27.90
C ASP A 544 5.03 9.06 26.70
N ILE A 545 4.84 7.74 26.92
CA ILE A 545 4.95 6.71 25.88
C ILE A 545 3.57 6.23 25.45
N GLY A 546 3.20 6.43 24.19
CA GLY A 546 1.98 5.85 23.62
C GLY A 546 2.04 4.31 23.57
N GLY A 547 0.91 3.64 23.80
CA GLY A 547 0.87 2.16 23.89
C GLY A 547 1.32 1.40 22.62
N ARG A 548 1.30 2.04 21.45
CA ARG A 548 1.87 1.45 20.21
C ARG A 548 3.40 1.45 20.17
N PHE A 549 4.04 2.23 21.04
CA PHE A 549 5.50 2.43 21.11
C PHE A 549 6.12 1.89 22.40
N SER A 550 5.38 1.11 23.21
CA SER A 550 5.84 0.60 24.50
C SER A 550 6.62 -0.72 24.44
N ALA A 551 6.90 -1.25 23.24
CA ALA A 551 7.56 -2.54 23.07
C ALA A 551 8.98 -2.62 23.64
N LEU A 552 9.65 -1.47 23.82
CA LEU A 552 10.97 -1.38 24.46
C LEU A 552 10.90 -0.74 25.86
N SER A 553 9.70 -0.51 26.41
CA SER A 553 9.51 -0.05 27.79
C SER A 553 9.24 -1.24 28.71
N TYR A 554 8.86 -1.02 29.98
CA TYR A 554 8.51 -2.11 30.90
C TYR A 554 7.41 -3.06 30.39
N PHE A 555 6.58 -2.62 29.43
CA PHE A 555 5.51 -3.44 28.85
C PHE A 555 6.00 -4.52 27.89
N GLY A 556 7.20 -4.36 27.30
CA GLY A 556 7.84 -5.38 26.46
C GLY A 556 8.87 -6.14 27.27
#